data_AF-A0A6A7ZXG5-F1
#
_entry.id   AF-A0A6A7ZXG5-F1
#
_cell.length_a   1.000
_cell.length_b   1.000
_cell.length_c   1.000
_cell.angle_alpha   90.00
_cell.angle_beta   90.00
_cell.angle_gamma   90.00
#
_symmetry.space_group_name_H-M   'P 1'
#
loop_
_entity.id
_entity.type
_entity.pdbx_description
1 polymer ?
#
loop_
_entity_poly.entity_id
_entity_poly.type
_entity_poly.pdbx_seq_one_letter_code
_entity_poly.pdbx_strand_id
1 'polypeptide(L)' 'MTEPAEMIAWLDRRIASAQTWLADHGRRSKKPRPEMEIETKEYDIARFEEIRGAYLKALAKREDAA' A
#
# COMPACT_ATOMS: atom_id res chain seq x y z
N MET A 1 -20.22 5.22 0.22
CA MET A 1 -18.95 4.58 0.64
C MET A 1 -18.34 3.97 -0.60
N THR A 2 -17.03 4.04 -0.79
CA THR A 2 -16.33 3.33 -1.89
C THR A 2 -16.53 1.83 -1.70
N GLU A 3 -16.78 1.09 -2.79
CA GLU A 3 -16.95 -0.36 -2.68
C GLU A 3 -15.66 -1.02 -2.20
N PRO A 4 -15.70 -2.07 -1.35
CA PRO A 4 -14.49 -2.70 -0.81
C PRO A 4 -13.49 -3.14 -1.89
N ALA A 5 -13.99 -3.65 -3.02
CA ALA A 5 -13.16 -4.04 -4.16
C ALA A 5 -12.46 -2.83 -4.82
N GLU A 6 -13.17 -1.71 -4.96
CA GLU A 6 -12.59 -0.47 -5.49
C GLU A 6 -11.51 0.09 -4.55
N MET A 7 -11.72 -0.01 -3.23
CA MET A 7 -10.73 0.38 -2.23
C MET A 7 -9.47 -0.49 -2.29
N ILE A 8 -9.63 -1.82 -2.41
CA ILE A 8 -8.50 -2.74 -2.57
C ILE A 8 -7.70 -2.38 -3.84
N ALA A 9 -8.38 -2.18 -4.97
CA ALA A 9 -7.70 -1.82 -6.22
C ALA A 9 -6.98 -0.46 -6.13
N TRP A 10 -7.53 0.49 -5.37
CA TRP A 10 -6.86 1.76 -5.10
C TRP A 10 -5.61 1.56 -4.21
N LEU A 11 -5.71 0.77 -3.14
CA LEU A 11 -4.59 0.45 -2.26
C LEU A 11 -3.46 -0.26 -3.03
N ASP A 12 -3.80 -1.22 -3.89
CA ASP A 12 -2.83 -1.94 -4.73
C ASP A 12 -2.02 -0.97 -5.60
N ARG A 13 -2.69 0.00 -6.23
CA ARG A 13 -2.01 1.04 -7.03
C ARG A 13 -1.11 1.94 -6.18
N ARG A 14 -1.52 2.28 -4.96
CA ARG A 14 -0.73 3.13 -4.04
C ARG A 14 0.51 2.41 -3.55
N ILE A 15 0.38 1.13 -3.17
CA ILE A 15 1.50 0.27 -2.77
C ILE A 15 2.49 0.14 -3.91
N ALA A 16 2.03 -0.23 -5.10
CA ALA A 16 2.89 -0.37 -6.28
C ALA A 16 3.63 0.94 -6.60
N SER A 17 2.92 2.08 -6.57
CA SER A 17 3.52 3.39 -6.79
C SER A 17 4.61 3.75 -5.77
N ALA A 18 4.39 3.47 -4.48
CA ALA A 18 5.38 3.71 -3.44
C ALA A 18 6.59 2.77 -3.57
N GLN A 19 6.37 1.49 -3.93
CA GLN A 19 7.43 0.52 -4.20
C GLN A 19 8.30 0.93 -5.40
N THR A 20 7.68 1.36 -6.51
CA THR A 20 8.42 1.91 -7.67
C THR A 20 9.25 3.12 -7.27
N TRP A 21 8.67 4.05 -6.51
CA TRP A 21 9.40 5.22 -6.03
C TRP A 21 10.62 4.81 -5.19
N LEU A 22 10.49 3.84 -4.27
CA LEU A 22 11.61 3.35 -3.46
C LEU A 22 12.67 2.60 -4.28
N ALA A 23 12.27 1.92 -5.36
CA ALA A 23 13.23 1.29 -6.28
C ALA A 23 14.09 2.36 -6.98
N ASP A 24 13.48 3.46 -7.42
CA ASP A 24 14.16 4.53 -8.15
C ASP A 24 14.95 5.48 -7.23
N HIS A 25 14.48 5.66 -5.99
CA HIS A 25 14.91 6.75 -5.10
C HIS A 25 15.31 6.34 -3.68
N GLY A 26 15.18 5.07 -3.32
CA GLY A 26 15.48 4.56 -1.98
C GLY A 26 16.97 4.56 -1.62
N ARG A 27 17.29 4.06 -0.41
CA ARG A 27 18.65 4.13 0.18
C ARG A 27 19.75 3.54 -0.69
N ARG A 28 19.42 2.57 -1.55
CA ARG A 28 20.35 1.89 -2.46
C ARG A 28 20.38 2.47 -3.88
N SER A 29 19.60 3.51 -4.16
CA SER A 29 19.57 4.15 -5.48
C SER A 29 20.86 4.96 -5.73
N LYS A 30 21.11 5.31 -7.00
CA LYS A 30 22.28 6.12 -7.39
C LYS A 30 22.29 7.51 -6.75
N LYS A 31 21.11 8.06 -6.46
CA LYS A 31 20.91 9.36 -5.78
C LYS A 31 19.74 9.22 -4.80
N PRO A 32 19.99 8.72 -3.59
CA PRO A 32 18.94 8.55 -2.59
C PRO A 32 18.27 9.88 -2.25
N ARG A 33 16.96 9.83 -2.07
CA ARG A 33 16.19 10.95 -1.50
C ARG A 33 16.45 11.06 0.01
N PRO A 34 16.10 12.19 0.64
CA PRO A 34 16.25 12.35 2.08
C PRO A 34 15.60 11.21 2.87
N GLU A 35 16.24 10.81 3.96
CA GLU A 35 15.81 9.67 4.79
C GLU A 35 14.34 9.77 5.20
N MET A 36 13.89 10.96 5.62
CA MET A 36 12.49 11.21 5.99
C MET A 36 11.50 10.88 4.86
N GLU A 37 11.85 11.14 3.60
CA GLU A 37 10.98 10.81 2.45
C GLU A 37 10.91 9.30 2.22
N ILE A 38 12.05 8.61 2.40
CA ILE A 38 12.17 7.16 2.29
C ILE A 38 11.35 6.48 3.38
N GLU A 39 11.56 6.87 4.64
CA GLU A 39 10.82 6.35 5.80
C GLU A 39 9.31 6.58 5.65
N THR A 40 8.91 7.73 5.12
CA THR A 40 7.49 8.01 4.82
C THR A 40 6.93 7.01 3.82
N LYS A 41 7.69 6.64 2.77
CA LYS A 41 7.23 5.69 1.75
C LYS A 41 7.20 4.25 2.26
N GLU A 42 8.15 3.88 3.11
CA GLU A 42 8.15 2.58 3.80
C GLU A 42 6.96 2.46 4.76
N TYR A 43 6.68 3.52 5.52
CA TYR A 43 5.50 3.62 6.37
C TYR A 43 4.20 3.56 5.57
N ASP A 44 4.09 4.32 4.47
CA ASP A 44 2.94 4.30 3.57
C ASP A 44 2.62 2.88 3.09
N ILE A 45 3.65 2.14 2.63
CA ILE A 45 3.49 0.76 2.16
C ILE A 45 2.95 -0.13 3.28
N ALA A 46 3.63 -0.15 4.43
CA ALA A 46 3.22 -0.99 5.56
C ALA A 46 1.77 -0.68 6.00
N ARG A 47 1.41 0.61 6.04
CA ARG A 47 0.06 1.04 6.40
C ARG A 47 -0.98 0.65 5.37
N PHE A 48 -0.67 0.80 4.07
CA PHE A 48 -1.59 0.41 3.01
C PHE A 48 -1.79 -1.10 2.95
N GLU A 49 -0.75 -1.90 3.16
CA GLU A 49 -0.85 -3.36 3.24
C GLU A 49 -1.75 -3.81 4.40
N GLU A 50 -1.62 -3.18 5.57
CA GLU A 50 -2.50 -3.46 6.72
C GLU A 50 -3.97 -3.16 6.40
N ILE A 51 -4.25 -1.97 5.84
CA ILE A 51 -5.61 -1.57 5.48
C ILE A 51 -6.17 -2.51 4.42
N ARG A 52 -5.38 -2.86 3.40
CA ARG A 52 -5.77 -3.80 2.36
C ARG A 52 -6.15 -5.16 2.95
N GLY A 53 -5.35 -5.67 3.88
CA GLY A 53 -5.63 -6.90 4.61
C GLY A 53 -6.95 -6.85 5.38
N ALA A 54 -7.27 -5.72 6.00
CA ALA A 54 -8.54 -5.53 6.69
C ALA A 54 -9.74 -5.57 5.72
N TYR A 55 -9.64 -4.95 4.55
CA TYR A 55 -10.68 -5.00 3.52
C TYR A 55 -10.88 -6.42 2.97
N LEU A 56 -9.79 -7.15 2.69
CA LEU A 56 -9.87 -8.55 2.25
C LEU A 56 -10.55 -9.43 3.30
N LYS A 57 -10.18 -9.27 4.58
CA LYS A 57 -10.81 -9.99 5.69
C LYS A 57 -12.30 -9.65 5.83
N ALA A 58 -12.67 -8.39 5.60
CA ALA A 58 -14.06 -7.97 5.64
C ALA A 58 -14.88 -8.56 4.49
N LEU A 59 -14.30 -8.66 3.28
CA LEU A 59 -14.95 -9.31 2.14
C LEU A 59 -15.14 -10.81 2.36
N ALA A 60 -14.10 -11.53 2.79
CA ALA A 60 -14.20 -12.96 3.06
C ALA A 60 -15.31 -13.28 4.09
N LYS A 61 -15.41 -12.49 5.16
CA LYS A 61 -16.50 -12.63 6.14
C LYS A 61 -17.90 -12.41 5.57
N ARG A 62 -18.04 -11.55 4.55
CA ARG A 62 -19.33 -11.31 3.88
C ARG A 62 -19.70 -12.47 2.97
N GLU A 63 -18.72 -13.04 2.28
CA GLU A 63 -18.90 -14.23 1.44
C GLU A 63 -19.27 -15.46 2.27
N ASP A 64 -18.62 -15.67 3.42
CA ASP A 64 -18.93 -16.78 4.34
C ASP A 64 -20.35 -16.68 4.96
N ALA A 65 -20.93 -15.48 4.99
CA ALA A 65 -22.25 -15.20 5.58
C ALA A 65 -23.39 -15.18 4.55
N ALA A 66 -23.09 -15.33 3.26
CA ALA A 66 -24.03 -15.31 2.14
C ALA A 66 -24.40 -16.73 1.70
#